data_AF-A0A1T4VXK0-F1
#
_entry.id   AF-A0A1T4VXK0-F1
#
_cell.length_a   1.000
_cell.length_b   1.000
_cell.length_c   1.000
_cell.angle_alpha   90.00
_cell.angle_beta   90.00
_cell.angle_gamma   90.00
#
_symmetry.space_group_name_H-M   'P 1'
#
loop_
_entity.id
_entity.type
_entity.pdbx_description
1 polymer ?
#
loop_
_entity_poly.entity_id
_entity_poly.type
_entity_poly.pdbx_seq_one_letter_code
_entity_poly.pdbx_strand_id
1 'polypeptide(L)'
;MKGSLKLANSASDAFILQYYEEKDPVKAGFGHKLTQKEWELIASIKDIYGDVLFTAPSVAVNVAHPLLKLMSEELALNTRKFTFLCGHDSNIASVLAALEVEEYSLPNSIEKKTPIGSKLVLEKFKGTDGKEYVGLSIVYQNTAQLRDRTALTLETPPECFPIKLKGLKANSDGLYLLEDVQSRFKKAIDAYDDLPKDQEVKKAA
;
A
#
# COMPACT_ATOMS: atom_id res chain seq x y z
N MET A 1 -14.46 2.37 14.58
CA MET A 1 -15.43 1.28 14.36
C MET A 1 -15.59 0.40 15.61
N LYS A 2 -16.79 -0.17 15.83
CA LYS A 2 -17.09 -1.28 16.75
C LYS A 2 -17.83 -2.35 15.94
N GLY A 3 -17.71 -3.63 16.29
CA GLY A 3 -18.41 -4.72 15.60
C GLY A 3 -17.53 -5.93 15.30
N SER A 4 -18.13 -6.98 14.73
CA SER A 4 -17.49 -8.28 14.44
C SER A 4 -16.28 -8.14 13.52
N LEU A 5 -16.37 -7.31 12.48
CA LEU A 5 -15.29 -7.08 11.53
C LEU A 5 -14.03 -6.48 12.20
N LYS A 6 -14.19 -5.56 13.17
CA LYS A 6 -13.06 -5.03 13.95
C LYS A 6 -12.43 -6.10 14.85
N LEU A 7 -13.25 -6.92 15.51
CA LEU A 7 -12.76 -8.00 16.36
C LEU A 7 -11.98 -9.03 15.54
N ALA A 8 -12.54 -9.44 14.40
CA ALA A 8 -11.91 -10.37 13.47
C ALA A 8 -10.59 -9.81 12.93
N ASN A 9 -10.53 -8.53 12.53
CA ASN A 9 -9.28 -7.87 12.14
C ASN A 9 -8.24 -7.90 13.27
N SER A 10 -8.64 -7.57 14.50
CA SER A 10 -7.71 -7.53 15.63
C SER A 10 -7.10 -8.91 15.93
N ALA A 11 -7.91 -9.97 15.81
CA ALA A 11 -7.43 -11.35 15.97
C ALA A 11 -6.56 -11.80 14.79
N SER A 12 -6.98 -11.49 13.56
CA SER A 12 -6.23 -11.77 12.33
C SER A 12 -4.84 -11.13 12.37
N ASP A 13 -4.75 -9.84 12.69
CA ASP A 13 -3.49 -9.11 12.79
C ASP A 13 -2.55 -9.72 13.84
N ALA A 14 -3.08 -10.08 15.01
CA ALA A 14 -2.31 -10.77 16.04
C ALA A 14 -1.78 -12.14 15.57
N PHE A 15 -2.59 -12.91 14.83
CA PHE A 15 -2.17 -14.19 14.27
C PHE A 15 -1.12 -14.05 13.17
N ILE A 16 -1.24 -13.04 12.30
CA ILE A 16 -0.24 -12.73 11.27
C ILE A 16 1.10 -12.38 11.93
N LEU A 17 1.10 -11.49 12.94
CA LEU A 17 2.31 -11.11 13.66
C LEU A 17 2.94 -12.30 14.39
N GLN A 18 2.14 -13.10 15.07
CA GLN A 18 2.60 -14.33 15.72
C GLN A 18 3.19 -15.31 14.70
N TYR A 19 2.57 -15.43 13.52
CA TYR A 19 3.09 -16.25 12.45
C TYR A 19 4.48 -15.78 12.03
N TYR A 20 4.67 -14.49 11.77
CA TYR A 20 5.99 -14.01 11.37
C TYR A 20 7.06 -14.14 12.48
N GLU A 21 6.70 -14.00 13.76
CA GLU A 21 7.68 -14.02 14.86
C GLU A 21 8.05 -15.44 15.32
N GLU A 22 7.08 -16.36 15.38
CA GLU A 22 7.27 -17.71 15.93
C GLU A 22 7.79 -18.68 14.86
N LYS A 23 9.00 -19.20 15.10
CA LYS A 23 9.71 -20.09 14.18
C LYS A 23 9.00 -21.43 14.01
N ASP A 24 8.41 -21.97 15.08
CA ASP A 24 7.64 -23.21 14.98
C ASP A 24 6.24 -22.92 14.39
N PRO A 25 5.94 -23.37 13.16
CA PRO A 25 4.67 -23.08 12.51
C PRO A 25 3.45 -23.67 13.24
N VAL A 26 3.64 -24.75 14.01
CA VAL A 26 2.57 -25.36 14.81
C VAL A 26 2.30 -24.53 16.06
N LYS A 27 3.37 -24.05 16.72
CA LYS A 27 3.23 -23.15 17.87
C LYS A 27 2.63 -21.80 17.47
N ALA A 28 3.01 -21.29 16.30
CA ALA A 28 2.40 -20.09 15.72
C ALA A 28 0.89 -20.26 15.49
N GLY A 29 0.45 -21.45 15.08
CA GLY A 29 -0.95 -21.83 14.96
C GLY A 29 -1.60 -22.30 16.25
N PHE A 30 -1.04 -22.03 17.44
CA PHE A 30 -1.56 -22.47 18.74
C PHE A 30 -1.81 -23.99 18.84
N GLY A 31 -0.94 -24.80 18.23
CA GLY A 31 -1.06 -26.26 18.18
C GLY A 31 -1.70 -26.79 16.90
N HIS A 32 -2.23 -25.92 16.04
CA HIS A 32 -2.83 -26.30 14.76
C HIS A 32 -1.81 -26.31 13.63
N LYS A 33 -1.87 -27.33 12.77
CA LYS A 33 -1.08 -27.41 11.53
C LYS A 33 -1.82 -26.70 10.41
N LEU A 34 -1.61 -25.40 10.30
CA LEU A 34 -2.22 -24.59 9.25
C LEU A 34 -1.39 -24.62 7.96
N THR A 35 -2.08 -24.77 6.84
CA THR A 35 -1.53 -24.66 5.48
C THR A 35 -1.28 -23.19 5.12
N GLN A 36 -0.44 -22.97 4.10
CA GLN A 36 -0.24 -21.62 3.54
C GLN A 36 -1.56 -20.95 3.15
N LYS A 37 -2.49 -21.71 2.57
CA LYS A 37 -3.79 -21.18 2.14
C LYS A 37 -4.68 -20.75 3.31
N GLU A 38 -4.61 -21.46 4.44
CA GLU A 38 -5.33 -21.07 5.66
C GLU A 38 -4.72 -19.80 6.27
N TRP A 39 -3.39 -19.65 6.25
CA TRP A 39 -2.74 -18.39 6.66
C TRP A 39 -3.14 -17.22 5.77
N GLU A 40 -3.17 -17.41 4.45
CA GLU A 40 -3.71 -16.40 3.52
C GLU A 40 -5.17 -16.06 3.81
N LEU A 41 -6.00 -17.06 4.16
CA LEU A 41 -7.40 -16.82 4.50
C LEU A 41 -7.54 -16.02 5.80
N ILE A 42 -6.73 -16.32 6.81
CA ILE A 42 -6.67 -15.53 8.05
C ILE A 42 -6.25 -14.10 7.73
N ALA A 43 -5.18 -13.91 6.94
CA ALA A 43 -4.68 -12.60 6.55
C ALA A 43 -5.67 -11.80 5.70
N SER A 44 -6.49 -12.46 4.88
CA SER A 44 -7.49 -11.79 4.05
C SER A 44 -8.53 -10.99 4.86
N ILE A 45 -8.76 -11.35 6.12
CA ILE A 45 -9.64 -10.58 7.02
C ILE A 45 -9.09 -9.17 7.24
N LYS A 46 -7.76 -9.04 7.42
CA LYS A 46 -7.07 -7.75 7.56
C LYS A 46 -7.08 -6.96 6.27
N ASP A 47 -6.83 -7.62 5.13
CA ASP A 47 -6.90 -6.96 3.82
C ASP A 47 -8.32 -6.38 3.57
N ILE A 48 -9.37 -7.18 3.79
CA ILE A 48 -10.77 -6.74 3.64
C ILE A 48 -11.11 -5.60 4.61
N TYR A 49 -10.63 -5.66 5.86
CA TYR A 49 -10.80 -4.60 6.83
C TYR A 49 -10.22 -3.27 6.34
N GLY A 50 -8.99 -3.31 5.80
CA GLY A 50 -8.32 -2.16 5.21
C GLY A 50 -9.07 -1.59 4.02
N ASP A 51 -9.55 -2.45 3.12
CA ASP A 51 -10.32 -2.05 1.95
C ASP A 51 -11.61 -1.30 2.35
N VAL A 52 -12.41 -1.90 3.24
CA VAL A 52 -13.67 -1.28 3.70
C VAL A 52 -13.45 0.09 4.33
N LEU A 53 -12.33 0.29 5.01
CA LEU A 53 -12.04 1.54 5.73
C LEU A 53 -11.37 2.62 4.92
N PHE A 54 -10.51 2.27 3.97
CA PHE A 54 -9.54 3.23 3.42
C PHE A 54 -9.57 3.35 1.91
N THR A 55 -10.28 2.46 1.19
CA THR A 55 -10.21 2.42 -0.28
C THR A 55 -11.47 2.91 -0.98
N ALA A 56 -12.56 3.17 -0.24
CA ALA A 56 -13.72 3.87 -0.78
C ALA A 56 -13.30 5.25 -1.33
N PRO A 57 -13.65 5.65 -2.58
CA PRO A 57 -13.05 6.81 -3.23
C PRO A 57 -13.07 8.10 -2.41
N SER A 58 -14.22 8.45 -1.84
CA SER A 58 -14.36 9.66 -1.01
C SER A 58 -13.55 9.60 0.29
N VAL A 59 -13.40 8.41 0.88
CA VAL A 59 -12.60 8.22 2.09
C VAL A 59 -11.11 8.28 1.75
N ALA A 60 -10.69 7.58 0.70
CA ALA A 60 -9.30 7.52 0.25
C ALA A 60 -8.75 8.92 -0.04
N VAL A 61 -9.46 9.72 -0.86
CA VAL A 61 -9.02 11.09 -1.17
C VAL A 61 -8.99 11.98 0.07
N ASN A 62 -9.94 11.81 1.01
CA ASN A 62 -9.96 12.56 2.27
C ASN A 62 -8.74 12.23 3.16
N VAL A 63 -8.55 10.95 3.47
CA VAL A 63 -7.54 10.53 4.46
C VAL A 63 -6.12 10.53 3.91
N ALA A 64 -5.96 10.36 2.59
CA ALA A 64 -4.65 10.39 1.93
C ALA A 64 -4.19 11.82 1.57
N HIS A 65 -5.07 12.82 1.61
CA HIS A 65 -4.80 14.17 1.08
C HIS A 65 -3.46 14.78 1.54
N PRO A 66 -3.11 14.81 2.84
CA PRO A 66 -1.84 15.40 3.28
C PRO A 66 -0.62 14.67 2.70
N LEU A 67 -0.71 13.34 2.61
CA LEU A 67 0.38 12.51 2.09
C LEU A 67 0.50 12.61 0.56
N LEU A 68 -0.62 12.69 -0.15
CA LEU A 68 -0.63 12.93 -1.60
C LEU A 68 0.06 14.25 -1.96
N LYS A 69 -0.21 15.32 -1.20
CA LYS A 69 0.47 16.62 -1.39
C LYS A 69 1.97 16.50 -1.18
N LEU A 70 2.39 15.91 -0.06
CA LEU A 70 3.81 15.71 0.25
C LEU A 70 4.51 14.86 -0.83
N MET A 71 3.90 13.75 -1.25
CA MET A 71 4.46 12.89 -2.29
C MET A 71 4.56 13.61 -3.65
N SER A 72 3.54 14.38 -4.03
CA SER A 72 3.54 15.16 -5.27
C SER A 72 4.62 16.25 -5.24
N GLU A 73 4.79 16.93 -4.11
CA GLU A 73 5.84 17.94 -3.92
C GLU A 73 7.23 17.31 -4.03
N GLU A 74 7.47 16.20 -3.30
CA GLU A 74 8.75 15.48 -3.32
C GLU A 74 9.10 14.94 -4.71
N LEU A 75 8.12 14.45 -5.48
CA LEU A 75 8.36 13.98 -6.85
C LEU A 75 8.75 15.12 -7.82
N ALA A 76 8.24 16.33 -7.58
CA ALA A 76 8.56 17.53 -8.37
C ALA A 76 9.92 18.15 -7.99
N LEU A 77 10.49 17.81 -6.83
CA LEU A 77 11.80 18.33 -6.43
C LEU A 77 12.93 17.74 -7.29
N ASN A 78 13.90 18.60 -7.60
CA ASN A 78 15.15 18.23 -8.29
C ASN A 78 16.38 18.32 -7.39
N THR A 79 16.22 18.88 -6.19
CA THR A 79 17.30 19.11 -5.21
C THR A 79 17.50 17.92 -4.27
N ARG A 80 16.43 17.15 -3.99
CA ARG A 80 16.49 15.97 -3.12
C ARG A 80 16.50 14.70 -3.97
N LYS A 81 17.42 13.79 -3.66
CA LYS A 81 17.57 12.52 -4.39
C LYS A 81 16.78 11.37 -3.79
N PHE A 82 16.48 11.43 -2.49
CA PHE A 82 15.83 10.34 -1.79
C PHE A 82 15.01 10.89 -0.62
N THR A 83 13.81 10.34 -0.46
CA THR A 83 12.87 10.65 0.62
C THR A 83 12.34 9.34 1.17
N PHE A 84 12.37 9.22 2.50
CA PHE A 84 11.81 8.07 3.20
C PHE A 84 10.72 8.54 4.15
N LEU A 85 9.49 8.08 3.91
CA LEU A 85 8.33 8.37 4.73
C LEU A 85 7.91 7.06 5.41
N CYS A 86 7.96 7.03 6.75
CA CYS A 86 7.51 5.89 7.53
C CYS A 86 6.08 6.15 8.02
N GLY A 87 5.16 5.27 7.63
CA GLY A 87 3.74 5.37 7.98
C GLY A 87 3.14 4.00 8.23
N HIS A 88 1.83 3.91 8.05
CA HIS A 88 1.03 2.70 8.28
C HIS A 88 0.56 2.06 6.97
N ASP A 89 0.09 0.81 7.05
CA ASP A 89 -0.59 0.11 5.96
C ASP A 89 -1.77 0.92 5.39
N SER A 90 -2.53 1.58 6.25
CA SER A 90 -3.61 2.50 5.88
C SER A 90 -3.16 3.65 4.98
N ASN A 91 -1.92 4.14 5.14
CA ASN A 91 -1.38 5.19 4.26
C ASN A 91 -1.12 4.67 2.85
N ILE A 92 -0.52 3.48 2.72
CA ILE A 92 -0.31 2.84 1.41
C ILE A 92 -1.66 2.53 0.76
N ALA A 93 -2.59 1.90 1.50
CA ALA A 93 -3.91 1.54 0.98
C ALA A 93 -4.68 2.76 0.45
N SER A 94 -4.76 3.83 1.27
CA SER A 94 -5.49 5.05 0.90
C SER A 94 -4.84 5.82 -0.25
N VAL A 95 -3.50 5.93 -0.28
CA VAL A 95 -2.77 6.56 -1.40
C VAL A 95 -3.00 5.80 -2.70
N LEU A 96 -2.84 4.48 -2.70
CA LEU A 96 -3.02 3.66 -3.91
C LEU A 96 -4.47 3.71 -4.41
N ALA A 97 -5.44 3.70 -3.51
CA ALA A 97 -6.84 3.87 -3.86
C ALA A 97 -7.12 5.25 -4.48
N ALA A 98 -6.60 6.33 -3.86
CA ALA A 98 -6.77 7.70 -4.36
C ALA A 98 -6.07 7.93 -5.71
N LEU A 99 -4.95 7.26 -5.96
CA LEU A 99 -4.26 7.27 -7.26
C LEU A 99 -4.91 6.33 -8.29
N GLU A 100 -6.03 5.70 -7.96
CA GLU A 100 -6.81 4.77 -8.79
C GLU A 100 -5.95 3.70 -9.46
N VAL A 101 -5.19 2.94 -8.66
CA VAL A 101 -4.42 1.80 -9.17
C VAL A 101 -5.34 0.66 -9.64
N GLU A 102 -4.82 -0.18 -10.53
CA GLU A 102 -5.43 -1.45 -10.92
C GLU A 102 -5.50 -2.40 -9.72
N GLU A 103 -6.46 -3.33 -9.75
CA GLU A 103 -6.50 -4.44 -8.80
C GLU A 103 -5.19 -5.22 -8.86
N TYR A 104 -4.60 -5.49 -7.70
CA TYR A 104 -3.38 -6.28 -7.58
C TYR A 104 -3.47 -7.23 -6.38
N SER A 105 -2.62 -8.24 -6.41
CA SER A 105 -2.44 -9.22 -5.34
C SER A 105 -0.96 -9.61 -5.31
N LEU A 106 -0.32 -9.41 -4.16
CA LEU A 106 1.11 -9.62 -4.03
C LEU A 106 1.45 -11.12 -3.95
N PRO A 107 2.35 -11.62 -4.82
CA PRO A 107 2.81 -13.01 -4.75
C PRO A 107 3.61 -13.28 -3.47
N ASN A 108 3.73 -14.55 -3.09
CA ASN A 108 4.62 -15.03 -2.01
C ASN A 108 4.40 -14.40 -0.61
N SER A 109 3.37 -13.57 -0.43
CA SER A 109 2.95 -12.97 0.85
C SER A 109 1.61 -13.55 1.30
N ILE A 110 1.38 -13.70 2.61
CA ILE A 110 0.05 -14.06 3.14
C ILE A 110 -0.90 -12.84 3.12
N GLU A 111 -0.39 -11.65 3.40
CA GLU A 111 -1.09 -10.37 3.19
C GLU A 111 -0.98 -10.00 1.71
N LYS A 112 -2.11 -9.79 1.01
CA LYS A 112 -2.11 -9.63 -0.45
C LYS A 112 -2.05 -8.17 -0.91
N LYS A 113 -2.25 -7.21 0.01
CA LYS A 113 -2.26 -5.78 -0.31
C LYS A 113 -1.09 -5.02 0.31
N THR A 114 -0.93 -5.08 1.62
CA THR A 114 0.07 -4.29 2.37
C THR A 114 0.84 -5.14 3.40
N PRO A 115 1.77 -6.00 2.94
CA PRO A 115 2.56 -6.85 3.82
C PRO A 115 3.38 -6.05 4.81
N ILE A 116 3.72 -6.65 5.94
CA ILE A 116 4.60 -6.04 6.94
C ILE A 116 5.90 -5.53 6.28
N GLY A 117 6.25 -4.29 6.59
CA GLY A 117 7.48 -3.65 6.11
C GLY A 117 7.50 -3.34 4.61
N SER A 118 6.37 -3.54 3.91
CA SER A 118 6.22 -3.16 2.51
C SER A 118 6.43 -1.66 2.30
N LYS A 119 6.91 -1.31 1.11
CA LYS A 119 7.23 0.07 0.73
C LYS A 119 6.57 0.34 -0.62
N LEU A 120 5.76 1.38 -0.69
CA LEU A 120 5.40 1.98 -1.96
C LEU A 120 6.58 2.83 -2.43
N VAL A 121 7.19 2.45 -3.54
CA VAL A 121 8.38 3.08 -4.10
C VAL A 121 8.00 3.79 -5.40
N LEU A 122 8.33 5.08 -5.48
CA LEU A 122 8.21 5.90 -6.69
C LEU A 122 9.62 6.27 -7.14
N GLU A 123 10.00 5.89 -8.36
CA GLU A 123 11.32 6.14 -8.91
C GLU A 123 11.22 7.04 -10.15
N LYS A 124 11.85 8.22 -10.09
CA LYS A 124 11.89 9.18 -11.20
C LYS A 124 13.15 8.94 -12.05
N PHE A 125 12.97 8.76 -13.35
CA PHE A 125 14.02 8.56 -14.34
C PHE A 125 14.00 9.67 -15.38
N LYS A 126 15.17 9.97 -15.96
CA LYS A 126 15.28 10.84 -17.14
C LYS A 126 15.61 9.97 -18.35
N GLY A 127 14.73 9.97 -19.34
CA GLY A 127 14.89 9.25 -20.59
C GLY A 127 15.96 9.88 -21.50
N THR A 128 16.46 9.09 -22.45
CA THR A 128 17.39 9.56 -23.49
C THR A 128 16.74 10.55 -24.46
N ASP A 129 15.41 10.54 -24.54
CA ASP A 129 14.57 11.51 -25.24
C ASP A 129 14.43 12.86 -24.50
N GLY A 130 15.04 12.99 -23.32
CA GLY A 130 15.00 14.18 -22.49
C GLY A 130 13.76 14.31 -21.62
N LYS A 131 12.78 13.38 -21.73
CA LYS A 131 11.56 13.36 -20.91
C LYS A 131 11.82 12.73 -19.55
N GLU A 132 10.95 13.04 -18.59
CA GLU A 132 10.97 12.41 -17.27
C GLU A 132 9.88 11.36 -17.16
N TYR A 133 10.24 10.25 -16.51
CA TYR A 133 9.41 9.08 -16.35
C TYR A 133 9.37 8.66 -14.88
N VAL A 134 8.31 7.98 -14.46
CA VAL A 134 8.18 7.45 -13.11
C VAL A 134 7.69 6.01 -13.10
N GLY A 135 8.34 5.18 -12.30
CA GLY A 135 7.89 3.82 -11.96
C GLY A 135 7.24 3.80 -10.58
N LEU A 136 6.23 2.94 -10.41
CA LEU A 136 5.58 2.69 -9.13
C LEU A 136 5.68 1.19 -8.81
N SER A 137 6.13 0.85 -7.61
CA SER A 137 6.21 -0.55 -7.16
C SER A 137 5.91 -0.69 -5.68
N ILE A 138 5.47 -1.89 -5.27
CA ILE A 138 5.51 -2.31 -3.87
C ILE A 138 6.72 -3.24 -3.70
N VAL A 139 7.65 -2.84 -2.83
CA VAL A 139 8.83 -3.62 -2.45
C VAL A 139 8.63 -4.19 -1.05
N TYR A 140 8.77 -5.50 -0.88
CA TYR A 140 8.43 -6.20 0.36
C TYR A 140 9.21 -7.51 0.51
N GLN A 141 9.36 -7.97 1.75
CA GLN A 141 9.85 -9.32 2.02
C GLN A 141 8.72 -10.32 1.83
N ASN A 142 8.99 -11.44 1.17
CA ASN A 142 8.03 -12.52 1.12
C ASN A 142 7.87 -13.24 2.48
N THR A 143 6.86 -14.09 2.59
CA THR A 143 6.50 -14.78 3.83
C THR A 143 7.69 -15.57 4.42
N ALA A 144 8.43 -16.28 3.55
CA ALA A 144 9.59 -17.07 3.98
C ALA A 144 10.72 -16.15 4.47
N GLN A 145 11.04 -15.09 3.73
CA GLN A 145 12.08 -14.12 4.12
C GLN A 145 11.81 -13.49 5.49
N LEU A 146 10.54 -13.17 5.80
CA LEU A 146 10.16 -12.65 7.12
C LEU A 146 10.34 -13.70 8.22
N ARG A 147 9.79 -14.91 8.04
CA ARG A 147 9.85 -15.99 9.04
C ARG A 147 11.28 -16.47 9.31
N ASP A 148 12.07 -16.61 8.25
CA ASP A 148 13.43 -17.13 8.32
C ASP A 148 14.46 -16.04 8.68
N ARG A 149 14.02 -14.77 8.75
CA ARG A 149 14.87 -13.60 9.00
C ARG A 149 16.01 -13.51 8.00
N THR A 150 15.69 -13.79 6.73
CA THR A 150 16.64 -13.86 5.63
C THR A 150 17.28 -12.49 5.40
N ALA A 151 18.62 -12.45 5.38
CA ALA A 151 19.35 -11.25 4.99
C ALA A 151 19.10 -10.94 3.50
N LEU A 152 18.76 -9.69 3.21
CA LEU A 152 18.47 -9.24 1.84
C LEU A 152 19.74 -8.69 1.18
N THR A 153 20.02 -9.13 -0.04
CA THR A 153 21.14 -8.67 -0.87
C THR A 153 20.69 -8.51 -2.33
N LEU A 154 21.59 -8.14 -3.25
CA LEU A 154 21.25 -8.12 -4.68
C LEU A 154 21.03 -9.54 -5.24
N GLU A 155 21.69 -10.53 -4.68
CA GLU A 155 21.55 -11.96 -5.02
C GLU A 155 20.35 -12.60 -4.33
N THR A 156 19.94 -12.06 -3.18
CA THR A 156 18.73 -12.46 -2.44
C THR A 156 17.83 -11.24 -2.22
N PRO A 157 17.20 -10.71 -3.28
CA PRO A 157 16.46 -9.47 -3.20
C PRO A 157 15.10 -9.66 -2.49
N PRO A 158 14.50 -8.59 -1.95
CA PRO A 158 13.07 -8.58 -1.64
C PRO A 158 12.24 -8.77 -2.92
N GLU A 159 10.98 -9.11 -2.75
CA GLU A 159 10.01 -9.04 -3.84
C GLU A 159 9.81 -7.58 -4.29
N CYS A 160 9.66 -7.38 -5.60
CA CYS A 160 9.33 -6.09 -6.19
C CYS A 160 8.17 -6.27 -7.17
N PHE A 161 7.02 -5.68 -6.86
CA PHE A 161 5.81 -5.83 -7.65
C PHE A 161 5.41 -4.48 -8.31
N PRO A 162 5.36 -4.39 -9.66
CA PRO A 162 4.94 -3.17 -10.34
C PRO A 162 3.48 -2.83 -10.07
N ILE A 163 3.21 -1.57 -9.73
CA ILE A 163 1.85 -1.04 -9.54
C ILE A 163 1.42 -0.30 -10.81
N LYS A 164 0.22 -0.64 -11.29
CA LYS A 164 -0.35 -0.05 -12.50
C LYS A 164 -1.40 0.97 -12.19
N LEU A 165 -1.34 2.12 -12.85
CA LEU A 165 -2.32 3.20 -12.72
C LEU A 165 -3.43 3.02 -13.76
N LYS A 166 -4.70 2.93 -13.33
CA LYS A 166 -5.84 2.72 -14.23
C LYS A 166 -5.90 3.83 -15.28
N GLY A 167 -6.00 3.44 -16.55
CA GLY A 167 -6.17 4.35 -17.67
C GLY A 167 -4.91 5.11 -18.09
N LEU A 168 -3.77 4.89 -17.43
CA LEU A 168 -2.48 5.42 -17.87
C LEU A 168 -1.72 4.30 -18.61
N LYS A 169 -0.96 4.69 -19.64
CA LYS A 169 -0.17 3.74 -20.43
C LYS A 169 1.31 3.89 -20.09
N ALA A 170 1.89 2.83 -19.55
CA ALA A 170 3.34 2.74 -19.36
C ALA A 170 4.05 2.46 -20.70
N ASN A 171 5.33 2.85 -20.78
CA ASN A 171 6.23 2.51 -21.86
C ASN A 171 6.68 1.02 -21.76
N SER A 172 7.60 0.59 -22.64
CA SER A 172 8.12 -0.78 -22.66
C SER A 172 8.86 -1.19 -21.38
N ASP A 173 9.37 -0.21 -20.62
CA ASP A 173 10.10 -0.43 -19.38
C ASP A 173 9.17 -0.41 -18.15
N GLY A 174 7.85 -0.26 -18.36
CA GLY A 174 6.87 -0.16 -17.28
C GLY A 174 6.80 1.22 -16.62
N LEU A 175 7.40 2.25 -17.24
CA LEU A 175 7.42 3.61 -16.70
C LEU A 175 6.34 4.50 -17.33
N TYR A 176 5.77 5.38 -16.54
CA TYR A 176 4.80 6.38 -16.97
C TYR A 176 5.48 7.72 -17.23
N LEU A 177 4.96 8.55 -18.14
CA LEU A 177 5.40 9.95 -18.24
C LEU A 177 5.13 10.66 -16.90
N LEU A 178 6.11 11.43 -16.42
CA LEU A 178 5.99 12.13 -15.14
C LEU A 178 4.78 13.07 -15.12
N GLU A 179 4.51 13.76 -16.24
CA GLU A 179 3.37 14.69 -16.38
C GLU A 179 2.00 14.00 -16.19
N ASP A 180 1.85 12.76 -16.68
CA ASP A 180 0.61 11.99 -16.53
C ASP A 180 0.39 11.60 -15.07
N VAL A 181 1.46 11.19 -14.38
CA VAL A 181 1.40 10.83 -12.96
C VAL A 181 1.18 12.06 -12.08
N GLN A 182 1.84 13.18 -12.36
CA GLN A 182 1.57 14.45 -11.67
C GLN A 182 0.11 14.91 -11.88
N SER A 183 -0.44 14.71 -13.08
CA SER A 183 -1.86 14.96 -13.35
C SER A 183 -2.77 14.04 -12.54
N ARG A 184 -2.40 12.77 -12.34
CA ARG A 184 -3.11 11.84 -11.45
C ARG A 184 -3.05 12.29 -9.98
N PHE A 185 -1.89 12.72 -9.49
CA PHE A 185 -1.76 13.31 -8.14
C PHE A 185 -2.65 14.53 -8.00
N LYS A 186 -2.60 15.47 -8.97
CA LYS A 186 -3.40 16.68 -8.96
C LYS A 186 -4.89 16.36 -8.91
N LYS A 187 -5.37 15.44 -9.75
CA LYS A 187 -6.77 14.97 -9.74
C LYS A 187 -7.18 14.47 -8.35
N ALA A 188 -6.35 13.63 -7.71
CA ALA A 188 -6.66 13.08 -6.39
C ALA A 188 -6.64 14.14 -5.28
N ILE A 189 -5.72 15.12 -5.37
CA ILE A 189 -5.61 16.23 -4.43
C ILE A 189 -6.81 17.17 -4.57
N ASP A 190 -7.19 17.55 -5.80
CA ASP A 190 -8.32 18.45 -6.07
C ASP A 190 -9.66 17.81 -5.67
N ALA A 191 -9.81 16.48 -5.83
CA ALA A 191 -11.03 15.76 -5.46
C ALA A 191 -11.38 15.86 -3.96
N TYR A 192 -10.42 16.25 -3.11
CA TYR A 192 -10.66 16.58 -1.71
C TYR A 192 -11.60 17.79 -1.56
N ASP A 193 -11.39 18.83 -2.38
CA ASP A 193 -12.15 20.09 -2.29
C ASP A 193 -13.60 19.91 -2.76
N ASP A 194 -13.86 18.88 -3.57
CA ASP A 194 -15.19 18.49 -4.06
C ASP A 194 -15.97 17.60 -3.06
N LEU A 195 -15.36 17.21 -1.94
CA LEU A 195 -16.04 16.40 -0.93
C LEU A 195 -17.21 17.16 -0.29
N PRO A 196 -18.32 16.49 0.05
CA PRO A 196 -19.38 17.09 0.83
C PRO A 196 -18.82 17.68 2.11
N LYS A 197 -19.10 18.96 2.36
CA LYS A 197 -18.75 19.60 3.62
C LYS A 197 -19.67 19.06 4.72
N ASP A 198 -19.09 18.80 5.89
CA ASP A 198 -19.88 18.48 7.07
C ASP A 198 -20.92 19.58 7.29
N GLN A 199 -22.18 19.18 7.38
CA GLN A 199 -23.22 20.11 7.82
C GLN A 199 -22.95 20.42 9.29
N GLU A 200 -22.85 21.71 9.63
CA GLU A 200 -22.86 22.13 11.03
C GLU A 200 -24.19 21.69 11.65
N VAL A 201 -24.16 20.56 12.36
CA VAL A 201 -25.27 20.16 13.21
C VAL A 201 -25.27 21.15 14.38
N LYS A 202 -26.13 22.17 14.31
CA LYS A 202 -26.44 23.00 15.47
C LYS A 202 -26.83 22.06 16.60
N LYS A 203 -26.01 21.99 17.65
CA LYS A 203 -26.37 21.29 18.88
C LYS A 203 -27.72 21.85 19.31
N ALA A 204 -28.73 20.97 19.45
CA ALA A 204 -29.97 21.34 20.09
C ALA A 204 -29.63 21.86 21.49
N ALA A 205 -30.03 23.11 21.76
CA ALA A 205 -29.83 23.78 23.04
C ALA A 205 -30.70 23.13 24.14
#